data_AF-A0A3M0IWQ0-F1
#
_entry.id   AF-A0A3M0IWQ0-F1
#
_cell.length_a   1.000
_cell.length_b   1.000
_cell.length_c   1.000
_cell.angle_alpha   90.00
_cell.angle_beta   90.00
_cell.angle_gamma   90.00
#
_symmetry.space_group_name_H-M   'P 1'
#
loop_
_entity.id
_entity.type
_entity.pdbx_description
1 polymer ?
#
loop_
_entity_poly.entity_id
_entity_poly.type
_entity_poly.pdbx_seq_one_letter_code
_entity_poly.pdbx_strand_id
1 'polypeptide(L)'
;MAERRRQRRGPGGGRALPAALLLCLWCRAAAERVRYAIPEELAAGSLVGPLARDLGLSADELPARKLQVAIEDVNDNAPHFLKENIRLEIIESTPPGARISVDVAEDADVGSNSLKGYELEANEYFGVEVKESQDGSKFPELVLRRTRSIERESRVCVCC
;
A
#
# COMPACT_ATOMS: atom_id res chain seq x y z
N MET A 1 60.24 -1.79 -56.36
CA MET A 1 59.06 -2.68 -56.46
C MET A 1 59.24 -3.87 -55.52
N ALA A 2 58.30 -3.99 -54.57
CA ALA A 2 57.93 -5.16 -53.76
C ALA A 2 58.99 -5.89 -52.89
N GLU A 3 58.86 -5.63 -51.60
CA GLU A 3 59.60 -6.16 -50.46
C GLU A 3 59.12 -7.58 -50.06
N ARG A 4 60.07 -8.43 -49.66
CA ARG A 4 59.87 -9.82 -49.21
C ARG A 4 58.91 -9.90 -48.02
N ARG A 5 57.76 -10.56 -48.17
CA ARG A 5 56.89 -10.96 -47.05
C ARG A 5 57.56 -12.08 -46.23
N ARG A 6 57.89 -11.77 -44.97
CA ARG A 6 58.26 -12.74 -43.93
C ARG A 6 57.05 -13.59 -43.54
N GLN A 7 57.23 -14.90 -43.53
CA GLN A 7 56.39 -15.85 -42.78
C GLN A 7 56.49 -15.54 -41.28
N ARG A 8 55.34 -15.50 -40.60
CA ARG A 8 55.25 -15.68 -39.15
C ARG A 8 54.27 -16.82 -38.86
N ARG A 9 54.83 -17.96 -38.47
CA ARG A 9 54.16 -19.00 -37.65
C ARG A 9 53.87 -18.39 -36.28
N GLY A 10 52.64 -18.51 -35.80
CA GLY A 10 52.23 -18.25 -34.41
C GLY A 10 51.52 -19.49 -33.85
N PRO A 11 51.83 -19.93 -32.61
CA PRO A 11 51.41 -21.22 -32.07
C PRO A 11 50.08 -21.19 -31.30
N GLY A 12 49.47 -22.37 -31.17
CA GLY A 12 48.73 -22.90 -30.00
C GLY A 12 47.55 -22.05 -29.47
N GLY A 13 46.29 -22.50 -29.53
CA GLY A 13 45.87 -23.80 -29.02
C GLY A 13 45.56 -23.71 -27.52
N GLY A 14 44.39 -23.15 -27.20
CA GLY A 14 43.48 -23.57 -26.12
C GLY A 14 43.98 -23.65 -24.67
N ARG A 15 43.38 -22.80 -23.81
CA ARG A 15 42.72 -23.18 -22.53
C ARG A 15 42.39 -21.93 -21.71
N ALA A 16 41.25 -21.30 -21.99
CA ALA A 16 40.68 -20.22 -21.18
C ALA A 16 39.28 -20.61 -20.67
N LEU A 17 39.16 -21.83 -20.13
CA LEU A 17 37.90 -22.36 -19.58
C LEU A 17 37.65 -22.11 -18.07
N PRO A 18 38.58 -21.63 -17.20
CA PRO A 18 38.25 -21.56 -15.77
C PRO A 18 37.43 -20.31 -15.40
N ALA A 19 37.60 -19.18 -16.10
CA ALA A 19 36.95 -17.91 -15.73
C ALA A 19 35.45 -17.88 -16.09
N ALA A 20 35.06 -18.45 -17.24
CA ALA A 20 33.65 -18.54 -17.64
C ALA A 20 32.87 -19.52 -16.72
N LEU A 21 33.51 -20.60 -16.27
CA LEU A 21 32.89 -21.56 -15.34
C LEU A 21 32.62 -20.93 -13.96
N LEU A 22 33.55 -20.09 -13.47
CA LEU A 22 33.42 -19.38 -12.21
C LEU A 22 32.33 -18.29 -12.25
N LEU A 23 32.17 -17.62 -13.38
CA LEU A 23 31.10 -16.63 -13.57
C LEU A 23 29.70 -17.27 -13.58
N CYS A 24 29.55 -18.45 -14.19
CA CYS A 24 28.30 -19.22 -14.17
C CYS A 24 27.92 -19.73 -12.77
N LEU A 25 28.91 -20.01 -11.91
CA LEU A 25 28.68 -20.42 -10.52
C LEU A 25 28.20 -19.25 -9.64
N TRP A 26 28.59 -18.02 -9.96
CA TRP A 26 28.12 -16.82 -9.23
C TRP A 26 26.74 -16.32 -9.67
N CYS A 27 26.27 -16.66 -10.88
CA CYS A 27 24.93 -16.27 -11.34
C CYS A 27 23.77 -17.05 -10.68
N ARG A 28 24.03 -18.21 -10.05
CA ARG A 28 22.97 -19.11 -9.53
C ARG A 28 22.53 -18.86 -8.09
N ALA A 29 23.13 -17.90 -7.38
CA ALA A 29 22.83 -17.66 -5.97
C ALA A 29 21.85 -16.50 -5.71
N ALA A 30 21.06 -16.10 -6.71
CA ALA A 30 19.97 -15.16 -6.47
C ALA A 30 18.81 -15.90 -5.78
N ALA A 31 18.47 -15.51 -4.56
CA ALA A 31 17.26 -15.99 -3.89
C ALA A 31 16.04 -15.53 -4.70
N GLU A 32 15.29 -16.47 -5.25
CA GLU A 32 14.11 -16.19 -6.05
C GLU A 32 12.95 -15.83 -5.12
N ARG A 33 12.59 -14.54 -5.07
CA ARG A 33 11.45 -14.03 -4.30
C ARG A 33 10.23 -13.99 -5.19
N VAL A 34 9.26 -14.88 -4.95
CA VAL A 34 7.95 -14.84 -5.62
C VAL A 34 7.06 -13.82 -4.93
N ARG A 35 6.24 -13.09 -5.69
CA ARG A 35 5.26 -12.11 -5.18
C ARG A 35 3.86 -12.54 -5.61
N TYR A 36 2.90 -12.46 -4.70
CA TYR A 36 1.47 -12.65 -4.97
C TYR A 36 0.70 -11.43 -4.48
N ALA A 37 -0.35 -11.08 -5.21
CA ALA A 37 -1.36 -10.14 -4.74
C ALA A 37 -2.51 -10.97 -4.16
N ILE A 38 -2.79 -10.77 -2.88
CA ILE A 38 -3.88 -11.44 -2.18
C ILE A 38 -4.88 -10.34 -1.85
N PRO A 39 -6.09 -10.34 -2.45
CA PRO A 39 -7.10 -9.37 -2.08
C PRO A 39 -7.49 -9.58 -0.61
N GLU A 40 -7.65 -8.50 0.13
CA GLU A 40 -7.99 -8.49 1.56
C GLU A 40 -9.40 -9.04 1.84
N GLU A 41 -10.30 -8.99 0.85
CA GLU A 41 -11.63 -9.60 0.88
C GLU A 41 -11.60 -11.14 0.83
N LEU A 42 -10.41 -11.74 0.65
CA LEU A 42 -10.28 -13.17 0.48
C LEU A 42 -10.58 -13.91 1.80
N ALA A 43 -11.60 -14.76 1.77
CA ALA A 43 -12.01 -15.55 2.94
C ALA A 43 -10.88 -16.45 3.47
N ALA A 44 -10.82 -16.61 4.79
CA ALA A 44 -9.87 -17.50 5.43
C ALA A 44 -10.00 -18.94 4.89
N GLY A 45 -8.87 -19.54 4.52
CA GLY A 45 -8.82 -20.88 3.91
C GLY A 45 -8.88 -20.90 2.37
N SER A 46 -8.93 -19.73 1.73
CA SER A 46 -8.86 -19.63 0.27
C SER A 46 -7.49 -19.99 -0.29
N LEU A 47 -7.47 -20.49 -1.53
CA LEU A 47 -6.25 -20.86 -2.25
C LEU A 47 -5.62 -19.63 -2.92
N VAL A 48 -4.41 -19.26 -2.50
CA VAL A 48 -3.66 -18.10 -3.02
C VAL A 48 -2.82 -18.44 -4.27
N GLY A 49 -2.38 -19.68 -4.43
CA GLY A 49 -1.59 -20.13 -5.57
C GLY A 49 -0.71 -21.34 -5.29
N PRO A 50 -0.03 -21.89 -6.30
CA PRO A 50 0.78 -23.10 -6.17
C PRO A 50 2.21 -22.79 -5.67
N LEU A 51 2.33 -22.16 -4.49
CA LEU A 51 3.60 -21.64 -3.92
C LEU A 51 4.79 -22.61 -4.00
N ALA A 52 4.58 -23.89 -3.69
CA ALA A 52 5.65 -24.89 -3.74
C ALA A 52 6.19 -25.06 -5.16
N ARG A 53 5.30 -25.17 -6.15
CA ARG A 53 5.68 -25.37 -7.55
C ARG A 53 6.39 -24.16 -8.13
N ASP A 54 5.93 -22.96 -7.78
CA ASP A 54 6.51 -21.72 -8.29
C ASP A 54 7.92 -21.45 -7.72
N LEU A 55 8.23 -22.04 -6.55
CA LEU A 55 9.58 -22.07 -5.99
C LEU A 55 10.41 -23.28 -6.46
N GLY A 56 9.86 -24.15 -7.31
CA GLY A 56 10.52 -25.39 -7.74
C GLY A 56 10.69 -26.44 -6.61
N LEU A 57 9.87 -26.35 -5.57
CA LEU A 57 9.90 -27.22 -4.39
C LEU A 57 8.68 -28.16 -4.34
N SER A 58 8.81 -29.27 -3.63
CA SER A 58 7.65 -30.06 -3.22
C SER A 58 7.10 -29.61 -1.86
N ALA A 59 5.84 -29.94 -1.57
CA ALA A 59 5.17 -29.49 -0.35
C ALA A 59 5.86 -29.98 0.94
N ASP A 60 6.53 -31.13 0.89
CA ASP A 60 7.32 -31.73 1.96
C ASP A 60 8.67 -31.05 2.19
N GLU A 61 9.21 -30.31 1.21
CA GLU A 61 10.46 -29.56 1.36
C GLU A 61 10.28 -28.20 2.06
N LEU A 62 9.07 -27.63 2.01
CA LEU A 62 8.79 -26.29 2.56
C LEU A 62 9.12 -26.17 4.06
N PRO A 63 8.74 -27.12 4.94
CA PRO A 63 9.06 -27.05 6.37
C PRO A 63 10.57 -27.12 6.64
N ALA A 64 11.29 -27.96 5.89
CA ALA A 64 12.73 -28.15 6.06
C ALA A 64 13.53 -26.88 5.68
N ARG A 65 13.02 -26.11 4.72
CA ARG A 65 13.67 -24.88 4.20
C ARG A 65 13.25 -23.61 4.93
N LYS A 66 12.39 -23.71 5.97
CA LYS A 66 11.90 -22.58 6.77
C LYS A 66 11.31 -21.46 5.88
N LEU A 67 10.39 -21.83 4.99
CA LEU A 67 9.69 -20.86 4.14
C LEU A 67 9.15 -19.70 4.99
N GLN A 68 9.53 -18.47 4.62
CA GLN A 68 9.00 -17.26 5.23
C GLN A 68 8.02 -16.60 4.27
N VAL A 69 6.86 -16.25 4.79
CA VAL A 69 5.86 -15.45 4.08
C VAL A 69 5.88 -14.07 4.73
N ALA A 70 6.27 -13.07 3.95
CA ALA A 70 6.14 -11.67 4.34
C ALA A 70 4.85 -11.15 3.71
N ILE A 71 3.99 -10.56 4.53
CA ILE A 71 2.77 -9.89 4.07
C ILE A 71 3.10 -8.40 4.08
N GLU A 72 3.07 -7.80 2.89
CA GLU A 72 3.21 -6.36 2.69
C GLU A 72 1.85 -5.86 2.25
N ASP A 73 1.25 -4.98 3.05
CA ASP A 73 0.02 -4.29 2.67
C ASP A 73 0.32 -3.27 1.57
N VAL A 74 -0.44 -3.33 0.48
CA VAL A 74 -0.30 -2.42 -0.65
C VAL A 74 -1.41 -1.40 -0.52
N ASN A 75 -1.11 -0.11 -0.61
CA ASN A 75 -2.13 0.93 -0.58
C ASN A 75 -2.83 1.01 -1.94
N ASP A 76 -3.82 0.15 -2.15
CA ASP A 76 -4.68 0.14 -3.34
C ASP A 76 -6.14 0.49 -3.03
N ASN A 77 -6.50 0.68 -1.76
CA ASN A 77 -7.79 1.23 -1.36
C ASN A 77 -7.68 2.71 -0.98
N ALA A 78 -8.67 3.48 -1.43
CA ALA A 78 -8.79 4.88 -1.05
C ALA A 78 -9.88 5.03 0.02
N PRO A 79 -9.63 5.84 1.07
CA PRO A 79 -10.66 6.22 2.02
C PRO A 79 -11.87 6.82 1.31
N HIS A 80 -13.07 6.39 1.70
CA HIS A 80 -14.31 6.92 1.13
C HIS A 80 -15.44 6.95 2.16
N PHE A 81 -16.34 7.93 2.02
CA PHE A 81 -17.56 7.97 2.81
C PHE A 81 -18.63 7.09 2.15
N LEU A 82 -19.38 6.33 2.96
CA LEU A 82 -20.55 5.57 2.49
C LEU A 82 -21.63 6.45 1.84
N LYS A 83 -21.68 7.74 2.23
CA LYS A 83 -22.61 8.73 1.69
C LYS A 83 -21.81 9.88 1.07
N GLU A 84 -22.06 10.15 -0.21
CA GLU A 84 -21.46 11.27 -0.93
C GLU A 84 -21.88 12.65 -0.38
N ASN A 85 -23.02 12.72 0.31
CA ASN A 85 -23.54 13.97 0.87
C ASN A 85 -24.14 13.73 2.26
N ILE A 86 -23.51 14.32 3.27
CA ILE A 86 -23.95 14.22 4.66
C ILE A 86 -24.74 15.49 4.98
N ARG A 87 -26.07 15.34 5.12
CA ARG A 87 -26.94 16.44 5.55
C ARG A 87 -26.91 16.56 7.06
N LEU A 88 -26.53 17.72 7.54
CA LEU A 88 -26.52 18.05 8.96
C LEU A 88 -27.67 19.00 9.25
N GLU A 89 -28.56 18.60 10.16
CA GLU A 89 -29.66 19.44 10.64
C GLU A 89 -29.25 20.09 11.96
N ILE A 90 -28.87 21.37 11.89
CA ILE A 90 -28.38 22.12 13.05
C ILE A 90 -29.38 23.19 13.40
N ILE A 91 -29.87 23.15 14.63
CA ILE A 91 -30.80 24.15 15.15
C ILE A 91 -30.04 25.47 15.32
N GLU A 92 -30.58 26.59 14.87
CA GLU A 92 -29.93 27.90 14.98
C GLU A 92 -29.58 28.29 16.43
N SER A 93 -30.40 27.84 17.38
CA SER A 93 -30.18 28.05 18.82
C SER A 93 -29.04 27.21 19.40
N THR A 94 -28.38 26.36 18.59
CA THR A 94 -27.24 25.55 19.02
C THR A 94 -26.08 26.48 19.39
N PRO A 95 -25.52 26.41 20.60
CA PRO A 95 -24.45 27.31 20.99
C PRO A 95 -23.13 27.00 20.26
N PRO A 96 -22.25 27.99 20.04
CA PRO A 96 -20.86 27.74 19.65
C PRO A 96 -20.18 26.77 20.62
N GLY A 97 -19.34 25.89 20.09
CA GLY A 97 -18.70 24.79 20.80
C GLY A 97 -19.47 23.47 20.73
N ALA A 98 -20.70 23.47 20.21
CA ALA A 98 -21.42 22.23 19.95
C ALA A 98 -20.66 21.32 18.97
N ARG A 99 -20.70 20.02 19.24
CA ARG A 99 -19.95 18.99 18.52
C ARG A 99 -20.94 18.07 17.81
N ILE A 100 -20.73 17.84 16.53
CA ILE A 100 -21.62 17.06 15.67
C ILE A 100 -20.79 15.93 15.07
N SER A 101 -21.16 14.69 15.38
CA SER A 101 -20.52 13.52 14.80
C SER A 101 -20.89 13.39 13.32
N VAL A 102 -19.90 13.12 12.48
CA VAL A 102 -20.08 12.87 11.05
C VAL A 102 -19.78 11.40 10.78
N ASP A 103 -20.39 10.85 9.72
CA ASP A 103 -20.11 9.47 9.28
C ASP A 103 -18.60 9.28 9.07
N VAL A 104 -18.10 8.09 9.41
CA VAL A 104 -16.68 7.72 9.30
C VAL A 104 -16.38 7.33 7.85
N ALA A 105 -15.18 7.66 7.37
CA ALA A 105 -14.68 7.15 6.10
C ALA A 105 -14.15 5.72 6.27
N GLU A 106 -14.45 4.87 5.30
CA GLU A 106 -14.02 3.48 5.24
C GLU A 106 -12.81 3.34 4.33
N ASP A 107 -11.82 2.58 4.80
CA ASP A 107 -10.61 2.23 4.10
C ASP A 107 -10.24 0.80 4.49
N ALA A 108 -10.13 -0.08 3.50
CA ALA A 108 -9.84 -1.50 3.71
C ALA A 108 -8.36 -1.76 4.00
N ASP A 109 -7.48 -0.79 3.71
CA ASP A 109 -6.07 -0.87 4.02
C ASP A 109 -5.81 -0.88 5.53
N VAL A 110 -4.70 -1.48 5.95
CA VAL A 110 -4.37 -1.64 7.38
C VAL A 110 -3.16 -0.80 7.80
N GLY A 111 -3.11 -0.44 9.08
CA GLY A 111 -1.96 0.23 9.68
C GLY A 111 -1.59 1.57 9.03
N SER A 112 -0.39 1.66 8.45
CA SER A 112 0.11 2.91 7.84
C SER A 112 -0.51 3.22 6.48
N ASN A 113 -1.26 2.31 5.87
CA ASN A 113 -1.94 2.60 4.61
C ASN A 113 -3.40 3.04 4.83
N SER A 114 -4.02 2.60 5.94
CA SER A 114 -5.36 2.99 6.36
C SER A 114 -5.58 4.50 6.55
N LEU A 115 -6.84 4.94 6.66
CA LEU A 115 -7.29 6.30 6.94
C LEU A 115 -6.39 7.08 7.92
N LYS A 116 -5.83 8.20 7.44
CA LYS A 116 -4.88 9.01 8.22
C LYS A 116 -5.54 10.12 9.01
N GLY A 117 -6.61 10.71 8.50
CA GLY A 117 -7.28 11.80 9.17
C GLY A 117 -8.44 12.33 8.36
N TYR A 118 -8.95 13.48 8.79
CA TYR A 118 -10.02 14.18 8.12
C TYR A 118 -9.64 15.64 7.98
N GLU A 119 -9.97 16.21 6.83
CA GLU A 119 -9.80 17.62 6.55
C GLU A 119 -11.14 18.24 6.21
N LEU A 120 -11.33 19.50 6.62
CA LEU A 120 -12.54 20.24 6.34
C LEU A 120 -12.22 21.41 5.43
N GLU A 121 -13.02 21.58 4.38
CA GLU A 121 -12.91 22.76 3.53
C GLU A 121 -13.06 24.04 4.37
N ALA A 122 -12.14 24.99 4.17
CA ALA A 122 -12.05 26.19 4.99
C ALA A 122 -13.36 26.97 4.99
N ASN A 123 -13.93 27.16 6.19
CA ASN A 123 -15.17 27.91 6.37
C ASN A 123 -15.19 28.62 7.74
N GLU A 124 -16.13 29.56 7.92
CA GLU A 124 -16.22 30.38 9.14
C GLU A 124 -17.12 29.77 10.23
N TYR A 125 -17.83 28.68 9.94
CA TYR A 125 -18.90 28.14 10.77
C TYR A 125 -18.48 26.90 11.55
N PHE A 126 -17.61 26.07 10.98
CA PHE A 126 -17.21 24.77 11.50
C PHE A 126 -15.69 24.63 11.53
N GLY A 127 -15.19 23.91 12.52
CA GLY A 127 -13.90 23.23 12.45
C GLY A 127 -14.11 21.72 12.47
N VAL A 128 -13.11 20.95 12.05
CA VAL A 128 -13.08 19.50 12.26
C VAL A 128 -12.10 19.17 13.38
N GLU A 129 -12.52 18.28 14.28
CA GLU A 129 -11.65 17.67 15.28
C GLU A 129 -11.73 16.16 15.12
N VAL A 130 -10.58 15.51 14.98
CA VAL A 130 -10.52 14.05 14.84
C VAL A 130 -10.36 13.44 16.22
N LYS A 131 -11.25 12.53 16.57
CA LYS A 131 -11.15 11.70 17.76
C LYS A 131 -10.64 10.32 17.39
N GLU A 132 -9.99 9.68 18.34
CA GLU A 132 -9.46 8.32 18.20
C GLU A 132 -10.09 7.43 19.27
N SER A 133 -10.60 6.27 18.83
CA SER A 133 -11.15 5.24 19.72
C SER A 133 -10.02 4.42 20.33
N GLN A 134 -10.35 3.59 21.32
CA GLN A 134 -9.39 2.65 21.93
C GLN A 134 -8.85 1.63 20.92
N ASP A 135 -9.63 1.34 19.88
CA ASP A 135 -9.28 0.42 18.79
C ASP A 135 -8.43 1.10 17.70
N GLY A 136 -8.06 2.38 17.86
CA GLY A 136 -7.31 3.17 16.88
C GLY A 136 -8.17 3.76 15.74
N SER A 137 -9.47 3.43 15.69
CA SER A 137 -10.39 3.99 14.70
C SER A 137 -10.55 5.51 14.89
N LYS A 138 -10.47 6.25 13.79
CA LYS A 138 -10.57 7.71 13.78
C LYS A 138 -11.93 8.17 13.31
N PHE A 139 -12.54 9.11 14.03
CA PHE A 139 -13.85 9.65 13.71
C PHE A 139 -13.83 11.19 13.73
N PRO A 140 -14.43 11.85 12.72
CA PRO A 140 -14.49 13.30 12.65
C PRO A 140 -15.67 13.85 13.45
N GLU A 141 -15.40 14.89 14.24
CA GLU A 141 -16.42 15.71 14.87
C GLU A 141 -16.34 17.14 14.34
N LEU A 142 -17.46 17.65 13.84
CA LEU A 142 -17.58 19.05 13.48
C LEU A 142 -17.85 19.89 14.73
N VAL A 143 -17.03 20.91 14.94
CA VAL A 143 -17.13 21.85 16.05
C VAL A 143 -17.71 23.16 15.54
N LEU A 144 -18.90 23.52 16.02
CA LEU A 144 -19.58 24.75 15.63
C LEU A 144 -18.86 25.98 16.22
N ARG A 145 -18.35 26.87 15.36
CA ARG A 145 -17.66 28.11 15.73
C ARG A 145 -18.59 29.32 15.74
N ARG A 146 -19.51 29.41 14.76
CA ARG A 146 -20.46 30.53 14.62
C ARG A 146 -21.84 30.04 14.24
N THR A 147 -22.87 30.70 14.78
CA THR A 147 -24.28 30.30 14.67
C THR A 147 -25.11 31.21 13.77
N ARG A 148 -24.65 32.44 13.50
CA ARG A 148 -25.42 33.43 12.73
C ARG A 148 -25.54 32.99 11.26
N SER A 149 -26.75 32.54 10.89
CA SER A 149 -27.20 32.24 9.52
C SER A 149 -26.65 30.95 8.88
N ILE A 150 -26.83 29.80 9.54
CA ILE A 150 -26.75 28.47 8.89
C ILE A 150 -27.92 28.23 7.91
N GLU A 151 -28.93 29.11 7.89
CA GLU A 151 -30.16 29.01 7.12
C GLU A 151 -29.99 29.04 5.58
N ARG A 152 -28.79 29.38 5.07
CA ARG A 152 -28.49 29.28 3.64
C ARG A 152 -27.60 28.08 3.40
N GLU A 153 -28.22 26.92 3.26
CA GLU A 153 -27.72 25.72 2.58
C GLU A 153 -26.20 25.56 2.65
N SER A 154 -25.68 25.51 3.88
CA SER A 154 -24.24 25.43 4.11
C SER A 154 -23.79 24.01 3.77
N ARG A 155 -23.35 23.82 2.52
CA ARG A 155 -22.65 22.61 2.12
C ARG A 155 -21.29 22.63 2.78
N VAL A 156 -21.05 21.64 3.63
CA VAL A 156 -19.79 21.44 4.33
C VAL A 156 -19.12 20.23 3.69
N CYS A 157 -17.94 20.43 3.12
CA CYS A 157 -17.16 19.35 2.50
C CYS A 157 -16.12 18.83 3.49
N VAL A 158 -16.21 17.55 3.83
CA VAL A 158 -15.21 16.83 4.62
C VAL A 158 -14.47 15.89 3.69
N CYS A 159 -13.14 15.93 3.71
CA CYS A 159 -12.25 15.01 3.01
C CYS A 159 -11.62 14.04 4.01
N CYS A 160 -11.31 12.83 3.55
CA CYS A 160 -10.65 11.76 4.31
C CYS A 160 -9.35 11.34 3.62
#